data_AF-A0A3P1XEU5-F1
#
_entry.id   AF-A0A3P1XEU5-F1
#
_cell.length_a   1.000
_cell.length_b   1.000
_cell.length_c   1.000
_cell.angle_alpha   90.00
_cell.angle_beta   90.00
_cell.angle_gamma   90.00
#
_symmetry.space_group_name_H-M   'P 1'
#
loop_
_entity.id
_entity.type
_entity.pdbx_description
1 polymer ?
#
loop_
_entity_poly.entity_id
_entity_poly.type
_entity_poly.pdbx_seq_one_letter_code
_entity_poly.pdbx_strand_id
1 'polypeptide(L)'
;CCNIKIILADAGYRGEIADKVKTAFGYILKVVTSGDKVNGFKPIGKRWIVERTFSWFDNYRRLCRNYEITFDSAEEIVKPASIRRLLNKI
;
A
#
# COMPACT_ATOMS: atom_id res chain seq x y z
N CYS A 1 7.08 20.49 -6.32
CA CYS A 1 6.77 19.10 -6.72
C CYS A 1 7.00 18.19 -5.52
N CYS A 2 6.01 17.37 -5.14
CA CYS A 2 5.99 16.62 -3.89
C CYS A 2 7.15 15.62 -3.82
N ASN A 3 8.21 15.97 -3.09
CA ASN A 3 9.40 15.13 -2.92
C ASN A 3 9.09 14.04 -1.87
N ILE A 4 8.52 12.92 -2.31
CA ILE A 4 8.33 11.74 -1.46
C ILE A 4 9.71 11.14 -1.22
N LYS A 5 10.24 11.29 0.00
CA LYS A 5 11.59 10.84 0.35
C LYS A 5 11.63 9.43 0.96
N ILE A 6 10.58 9.05 1.69
CA ILE A 6 10.55 7.82 2.50
C ILE A 6 9.20 7.12 2.30
N ILE A 7 9.26 5.83 1.97
CA ILE A 7 8.11 4.93 1.89
C ILE A 7 8.22 3.92 3.04
N LEU A 8 7.14 3.72 3.78
CA LEU A 8 7.06 2.69 4.83
C LEU A 8 6.57 1.39 4.22
N ALA A 9 7.28 0.29 4.49
CA ALA A 9 6.91 -1.02 3.97
C ALA A 9 6.95 -2.09 5.07
N ASP A 10 6.23 -3.18 4.83
CA ASP A 10 6.22 -4.38 5.68
C ASP A 10 7.49 -5.23 5.50
N ALA A 11 7.75 -6.15 6.44
CA ALA A 11 8.88 -7.08 6.38
C ALA A 11 8.93 -7.94 5.11
N GLY A 12 7.80 -8.19 4.44
CA GLY A 12 7.76 -8.93 3.17
C GLY A 12 8.40 -8.18 1.99
N TYR A 13 8.60 -6.87 2.08
CA TYR A 13 9.19 -6.04 1.01
C TYR A 13 10.69 -5.80 1.19
N ARG A 14 11.36 -6.65 1.98
CA ARG A 14 12.83 -6.61 2.16
C ARG A 14 13.56 -7.13 0.91
N GLY A 15 14.86 -6.82 0.84
CA GLY A 15 15.76 -7.36 -0.20
C GLY A 15 15.62 -6.63 -1.54
N GLU A 16 15.66 -7.39 -2.63
CA GLU A 16 15.75 -6.84 -4.00
C GLU A 16 14.69 -5.80 -4.35
N ILE A 17 13.50 -5.89 -3.75
CA ILE A 17 12.41 -4.94 -4.01
C ILE A 17 12.81 -3.53 -3.55
N ALA A 18 13.44 -3.40 -2.38
CA ALA A 18 13.89 -2.11 -1.88
C ALA A 18 14.95 -1.49 -2.79
N ASP A 19 15.87 -2.31 -3.31
CA ASP A 19 16.93 -1.86 -4.21
C ASP A 19 16.39 -1.47 -5.59
N LYS A 20 15.44 -2.24 -6.13
CA LYS A 20 14.75 -1.93 -7.39
C LYS A 20 13.98 -0.61 -7.28
N VAL A 21 13.25 -0.39 -6.17
CA VAL A 21 12.49 0.85 -5.95
C VAL A 21 13.42 2.06 -5.81
N LYS A 22 14.55 1.90 -5.10
CA LYS A 22 15.56 2.95 -4.97
C LYS A 22 16.18 3.30 -6.32
N THR A 23 16.48 2.30 -7.15
CA THR A 23 17.11 2.49 -8.47
C THR A 23 16.15 3.10 -9.49
N ALA A 24 14.91 2.60 -9.55
CA ALA A 24 13.93 3.03 -10.54
C ALA A 24 13.31 4.40 -10.22
N PHE A 25 13.09 4.71 -8.93
CA PHE A 25 12.29 5.87 -8.52
C PHE A 25 12.99 6.79 -7.50
N GLY A 26 14.16 6.42 -6.97
CA GLY A 26 14.89 7.23 -5.99
C GLY A 26 14.31 7.22 -4.57
N TYR A 27 13.35 6.35 -4.27
CA TYR A 27 12.69 6.30 -2.97
C TYR A 27 13.43 5.43 -1.94
N ILE A 28 13.44 5.88 -0.69
CA ILE A 28 13.97 5.09 0.43
C ILE A 28 12.86 4.24 1.03
N LEU A 29 12.95 2.92 0.88
CA LEU A 29 12.02 1.97 1.48
C LEU A 29 12.45 1.67 2.92
N LYS A 30 11.74 2.22 3.91
CA LYS A 30 11.94 1.93 5.33
C LYS A 30 11.03 0.79 5.75
N VAL A 31 11.61 -0.39 5.90
CA VAL A 31 10.90 -1.58 6.36
C VAL A 31 10.65 -1.47 7.87
N VAL A 32 9.39 -1.54 8.26
CA VAL A 32 8.95 -1.57 9.66
C VAL A 32 8.65 -3.02 10.03
N THR A 33 9.14 -3.47 11.17
CA THR A 33 8.94 -4.84 11.66
C THR A 33 8.54 -4.77 13.12
N SER A 34 7.59 -5.63 13.52
CA SER A 34 7.31 -5.81 14.94
C SER A 34 8.57 -6.28 15.64
N GLY A 35 9.06 -5.51 16.61
CA GLY A 35 10.16 -5.93 17.48
C GLY A 35 9.85 -7.26 18.17
N ASP A 36 10.93 -7.95 18.55
CA ASP A 36 11.01 -9.34 19.01
C ASP A 36 9.83 -9.84 19.84
N LYS A 37 9.54 -11.15 19.68
CA LYS A 37 8.56 -12.00 20.37
C LYS A 37 8.26 -11.60 21.84
N VAL A 38 7.56 -10.50 22.04
CA VAL A 38 6.97 -10.15 23.34
C VAL A 38 5.64 -10.88 23.44
N ASN A 39 5.32 -11.43 24.61
CA ASN A 39 4.00 -12.02 24.85
C ASN A 39 2.91 -10.93 24.72
N GLY A 40 2.26 -10.88 23.55
CA GLY A 40 1.13 -9.99 23.28
C GLY A 40 1.19 -9.29 21.92
N PHE A 41 0.05 -8.73 21.50
CA PHE A 41 -0.05 -7.94 20.28
C PHE A 41 0.46 -6.51 20.52
N LYS A 42 1.52 -6.11 19.80
CA LYS A 42 2.00 -4.73 19.78
C LYS A 42 1.66 -4.09 18.43
N PRO A 43 0.80 -3.05 18.38
CA PRO A 43 0.49 -2.36 17.13
C PRO A 43 1.74 -1.78 16.47
N ILE A 44 1.92 -2.05 15.18
CA ILE A 44 2.98 -1.42 14.39
C ILE A 44 2.54 0.02 14.05
N GLY A 45 3.39 0.99 14.39
CA GLY A 45 3.15 2.40 14.09
C GLY A 45 2.85 2.62 12.60
N LYS A 46 1.79 3.38 12.31
CA LYS A 46 1.32 3.78 10.96
C LYS A 46 0.77 2.66 10.06
N ARG A 47 0.72 1.39 10.50
CA ARG A 47 0.09 0.30 9.73
C ARG A 47 -1.39 0.55 9.43
N TRP A 48 -2.10 1.17 10.37
CA TRP A 48 -3.50 1.58 10.24
C TRP A 48 -3.77 2.47 9.01
N ILE A 49 -2.77 3.19 8.48
CA ILE A 49 -2.92 4.03 7.29
C ILE A 49 -3.20 3.17 6.06
N VAL A 50 -2.51 2.03 5.93
CA VAL A 50 -2.68 1.07 4.84
C VAL A 50 -4.03 0.39 4.96
N GLU A 51 -4.36 -0.12 6.14
CA GLU A 51 -5.64 -0.77 6.43
C GLU A 51 -6.83 0.16 6.15
N ARG A 52 -6.74 1.42 6.59
CA ARG A 52 -7.74 2.45 6.28
C ARG A 52 -7.91 2.70 4.77
N THR A 53 -6.82 2.60 4.01
CA THR A 53 -6.90 2.73 2.55
C THR A 53 -7.69 1.57 1.93
N PHE A 54 -7.47 0.34 2.41
CA PHE A 54 -8.28 -0.82 2.02
C PHE A 54 -9.74 -0.68 2.43
N SER A 55 -10.03 -0.18 3.64
CA SER A 55 -11.42 0.11 4.04
C SER A 55 -12.11 1.14 3.13
N TRP A 56 -11.35 2.10 2.57
CA TRP A 56 -11.90 3.02 1.58
C TRP A 56 -12.15 2.36 0.23
N PHE A 57 -11.33 1.40 -0.18
CA PHE A 57 -11.55 0.65 -1.41
C PHE A 57 -12.75 -0.30 -1.32
N ASP A 58 -13.13 -0.75 -0.13
CA ASP A 58 -14.35 -1.53 0.07
C ASP A 58 -15.63 -0.77 -0.34
N ASN A 59 -15.60 0.57 -0.26
CA ASN A 59 -16.68 1.44 -0.74
C ASN A 59 -16.73 1.58 -2.27
N TYR A 60 -15.74 1.08 -2.99
CA TYR A 60 -15.75 1.03 -4.44
C TYR A 60 -16.29 -0.33 -4.90
N ARG A 61 -17.57 -0.35 -5.29
CA ARG A 61 -18.32 -1.59 -5.61
C ARG A 61 -17.57 -2.61 -6.48
N ARG A 62 -16.79 -2.18 -7.48
CA ARG A 62 -16.03 -3.10 -8.35
C ARG A 62 -14.82 -3.76 -7.68
N LEU A 63 -14.33 -3.24 -6.56
CA LEU A 63 -13.22 -3.83 -5.80
C LEU A 63 -13.70 -4.76 -4.67
N CYS A 64 -15.01 -4.79 -4.35
CA CYS A 64 -15.56 -5.64 -3.30
C CYS A 64 -15.35 -7.15 -3.59
N ARG A 65 -15.33 -7.53 -4.87
CA ARG A 65 -15.00 -8.88 -5.35
C ARG A 65 -14.22 -8.77 -6.65
N ASN A 66 -13.47 -9.81 -7.00
CA ASN A 66 -12.87 -9.88 -8.33
C ASN A 66 -13.97 -10.19 -9.36
N TYR A 67 -14.43 -9.15 -10.05
CA TYR A 67 -15.39 -9.27 -11.16
C TYR A 67 -14.70 -9.35 -12.53
N GLU A 68 -13.39 -9.09 -12.57
CA GLU A 68 -12.66 -8.99 -13.82
C GLU A 68 -12.23 -10.38 -14.31
N ILE A 69 -12.19 -10.54 -15.63
CA ILE A 69 -11.86 -11.83 -16.26
C ILE A 69 -10.34 -12.09 -16.21
N THR A 70 -9.54 -11.05 -16.36
CA THR A 70 -8.07 -11.13 -16.38
C THR A 70 -7.47 -10.44 -15.15
N PHE A 71 -6.30 -10.92 -14.72
CA PHE A 71 -5.56 -10.28 -13.64
C PHE A 71 -5.14 -8.86 -14.00
N ASP A 72 -4.78 -8.61 -15.26
CA ASP A 72 -4.43 -7.28 -15.74
C ASP A 72 -5.63 -6.32 -15.57
N SER A 73 -6.84 -6.74 -15.96
CA SER A 73 -8.04 -5.91 -15.77
C SER A 73 -8.33 -5.70 -14.28
N ALA A 74 -8.16 -6.73 -13.45
CA ALA A 74 -8.32 -6.62 -11.99
C ALA A 74 -7.35 -5.59 -11.38
N GLU A 75 -6.10 -5.62 -11.79
CA GLU A 75 -5.08 -4.65 -11.37
C GLU A 75 -5.45 -3.24 -11.81
N GLU A 76 -5.85 -3.07 -13.07
CA GLU A 76 -6.20 -1.76 -13.62
C GLU A 76 -7.35 -1.09 -12.86
N ILE A 77 -8.32 -1.85 -12.31
CA ILE A 77 -9.45 -1.29 -11.54
C ILE A 77 -9.04 -0.63 -10.21
N VAL A 78 -7.87 -0.94 -9.67
CA VAL A 78 -7.34 -0.27 -8.47
C VAL A 78 -7.00 1.21 -8.75
N LYS A 79 -6.55 1.51 -9.97
CA LYS A 79 -6.18 2.88 -10.38
C LYS A 79 -7.37 3.85 -10.41
N PRO A 80 -8.50 3.59 -11.11
CA PRO A 80 -9.67 4.46 -11.10
C PRO A 80 -10.33 4.55 -9.72
N ALA A 81 -10.27 3.49 -8.90
CA ALA A 81 -10.74 3.56 -7.51
C ALA A 81 -9.91 4.57 -6.69
N SER A 82 -8.59 4.55 -6.85
CA SER A 82 -7.67 5.51 -6.22
C SER A 82 -7.90 6.94 -6.72
N ILE A 83 -8.05 7.13 -8.03
CA ILE A 83 -8.34 8.45 -8.63
C ILE A 83 -9.66 9.01 -8.11
N ARG A 84 -10.74 8.22 -8.12
CA ARG A 84 -12.03 8.63 -7.57
C ARG A 84 -11.93 9.01 -6.10
N ARG A 85 -11.14 8.27 -5.31
CA ARG A 85 -10.93 8.58 -3.89
C ARG A 85 -10.22 9.92 -3.68
N LEU A 86 -9.26 10.24 -4.55
CA LEU A 86 -8.55 11.53 -4.54
C LEU A 86 -9.48 12.68 -4.95
N LEU A 87 -10.25 12.50 -6.04
CA LEU A 87 -11.19 13.52 -6.53
C LEU A 87 -12.28 13.85 -5.51
N ASN A 88 -12.79 12.86 -4.78
CA ASN A 88 -13.80 13.08 -3.74
C ASN A 88 -13.27 13.78 -2.47
N LYS A 89 -11.96 14.06 -2.38
CA LYS A 89 -11.33 14.75 -1.25
C LYS A 89 -10.86 16.17 -1.59
N ILE A 90 -10.95 16.57 -2.86
CA ILE A 90 -10.74 17.94 -3.34
C ILE A 90 -12.08 18.65 -3.23
#